data_AF-A0A843KTL2-F1
#
_entry.id   AF-A0A843KTL2-F1
#
_cell.length_a   1.000
_cell.length_b   1.000
_cell.length_c   1.000
_cell.angle_alpha   90.00
_cell.angle_beta   90.00
_cell.angle_gamma   90.00
#
_symmetry.space_group_name_H-M   'P 1'
#
loop_
_entity.id
_entity.type
_entity.pdbx_description
1 polymer ?
#
loop_
_entity_poly.entity_id
_entity_poly.type
_entity_poly.pdbx_seq_one_letter_code
_entity_poly.pdbx_strand_id
1 'polypeptide(L)'
;MFEWEGDLPRPSVRTIEDLRPVLADPSCEKSGPAYYMYRDLAKSDEDLTWLHKHNLRYDITVIPPRTLCGEWVKTKGHYHPKNPAGIGYPEVYEVLEGQGHYLLQSRRFDDIVMVSADKGDLVIIPPEYGHVTINPSQNATLVMANIVSCAFESEYGPYEKYHGGAYYEMSNGLLRKNSRYPELPQVRNIGATCVADKYTFCKGPLYSHIGNEDALSFLNFPENYLPVFSVLLKNLVQPR
;
A
#
# COMPACT_ATOMS: atom_id res chain seq x y z
N MET A 1 -3.93 19.45 -8.14
CA MET A 1 -4.43 18.26 -8.85
C MET A 1 -3.17 17.54 -9.28
N PHE A 2 -2.90 16.37 -8.72
CA PHE A 2 -1.72 15.57 -9.05
C PHE A 2 -1.65 15.28 -10.55
N GLU A 3 -0.46 15.02 -11.07
CA GLU A 3 -0.16 14.87 -12.52
C GLU A 3 -0.74 13.59 -13.13
N TRP A 4 -2.06 13.44 -13.10
CA TRP A 4 -2.79 12.48 -13.93
C TRP A 4 -3.41 13.22 -15.11
N GLU A 5 -2.92 12.92 -16.31
CA GLU A 5 -3.33 13.60 -17.55
C GLU A 5 -4.51 12.90 -18.27
N GLY A 6 -5.01 11.78 -17.73
CA GLY A 6 -6.15 11.06 -18.27
C GLY A 6 -7.48 11.45 -17.60
N ASP A 7 -8.59 10.92 -18.12
CA ASP A 7 -9.88 11.05 -17.46
C ASP A 7 -9.92 10.20 -16.18
N LEU A 8 -10.43 10.77 -15.09
CA LEU A 8 -10.70 10.02 -13.86
C LEU A 8 -12.16 9.56 -13.87
N PRO A 9 -12.44 8.24 -13.78
CA PRO A 9 -13.79 7.74 -13.64
C PRO A 9 -14.37 8.18 -12.29
N ARG A 10 -15.67 7.92 -12.08
CA ARG A 10 -16.27 8.10 -10.76
C ARG A 10 -15.52 7.20 -9.75
N PRO A 11 -15.00 7.75 -8.64
CA PRO A 11 -14.24 6.94 -7.70
C PRO A 11 -15.13 6.00 -6.90
N SER A 12 -14.57 4.85 -6.54
CA SER A 12 -15.05 4.09 -5.39
C SER A 12 -14.63 4.82 -4.12
N VAL A 13 -15.59 5.11 -3.24
CA VAL A 13 -15.35 5.87 -2.01
C VAL A 13 -15.32 4.92 -0.83
N ARG A 14 -14.26 4.99 -0.02
CA ARG A 14 -14.26 4.38 1.31
C ARG A 14 -14.69 5.44 2.31
N THR A 15 -15.69 5.12 3.11
CA THR A 15 -16.21 6.01 4.16
C THR A 15 -15.53 5.76 5.50
N ILE A 16 -15.65 6.70 6.44
CA ILE A 16 -15.17 6.52 7.82
C ILE A 16 -15.95 5.39 8.50
N GLU A 17 -17.22 5.23 8.16
CA GLU A 17 -18.07 4.13 8.60
C GLU A 17 -17.49 2.77 8.22
N ASP A 18 -16.99 2.64 6.98
CA ASP A 18 -16.33 1.42 6.50
C ASP A 18 -15.00 1.14 7.23
N LEU A 19 -14.36 2.19 7.75
CA LEU A 19 -13.12 2.09 8.51
C LEU A 19 -13.36 1.86 10.00
N ARG A 20 -14.54 2.14 10.53
CA ARG A 20 -14.84 2.03 11.98
C ARG A 20 -14.43 0.68 12.59
N PRO A 21 -14.62 -0.48 11.94
CA PRO A 21 -14.17 -1.76 12.48
C PRO A 21 -12.65 -1.86 12.68
N VAL A 22 -11.87 -1.03 11.96
CA VAL A 22 -10.40 -1.05 11.94
C VAL A 22 -9.76 0.23 12.50
N LEU A 23 -10.54 1.11 13.12
CA LEU A 23 -10.02 2.30 13.78
C LEU A 23 -9.44 1.98 15.14
N ALA A 24 -8.46 2.79 15.54
CA ALA A 24 -7.91 2.78 16.88
C ALA A 24 -9.02 3.04 17.93
N ASP A 25 -9.97 3.90 17.60
CA ASP A 25 -11.18 4.14 18.40
C ASP A 25 -12.43 3.71 17.61
N PRO A 26 -13.01 2.54 17.90
CA PRO A 26 -14.20 2.05 17.21
C PRO A 26 -15.47 2.85 17.57
N SER A 27 -15.43 3.68 18.63
CA SER A 27 -16.54 4.57 18.99
C SER A 27 -16.52 5.89 18.20
N CYS A 28 -15.57 6.07 17.27
CA CYS A 28 -15.46 7.28 16.49
C CYS A 28 -16.74 7.56 15.69
N GLU A 29 -17.43 8.64 16.06
CA GLU A 29 -18.72 9.07 15.47
C GLU A 29 -18.55 9.91 14.20
N LYS A 30 -17.30 10.17 13.77
CA LYS A 30 -17.04 10.85 12.51
C LYS A 30 -17.62 10.07 11.33
N SER A 31 -18.03 10.80 10.30
CA SER A 31 -18.72 10.29 9.11
C SER A 31 -18.22 10.90 7.81
N GLY A 32 -18.59 10.28 6.70
CA GLY A 32 -18.29 10.77 5.35
C GLY A 32 -17.05 10.13 4.73
N PRO A 33 -16.55 10.67 3.60
CA PRO A 33 -15.47 10.04 2.85
C PRO A 33 -14.16 10.04 3.66
N ALA A 34 -13.50 8.88 3.68
CA ALA A 34 -12.16 8.70 4.21
C ALA A 34 -11.11 8.77 3.10
N TYR A 35 -11.33 8.10 1.97
CA TYR A 35 -10.47 8.17 0.78
C TYR A 35 -11.20 7.70 -0.49
N TYR A 36 -10.59 7.98 -1.63
CA TYR A 36 -11.13 7.75 -2.96
C TYR A 36 -10.21 6.84 -3.76
N MET A 37 -10.77 5.86 -4.45
CA MET A 37 -10.05 4.91 -5.31
C MET A 37 -10.56 5.02 -6.73
N TYR A 38 -9.65 5.27 -7.66
CA TYR A 38 -9.87 5.27 -9.10
C TYR A 38 -9.16 4.05 -9.64
N ARG A 39 -9.93 3.07 -10.11
CA ARG A 39 -9.39 1.76 -10.49
C ARG A 39 -9.35 1.61 -12.00
N ASP A 40 -8.47 0.72 -12.43
CA ASP A 40 -8.39 0.27 -13.83
C ASP A 40 -8.15 1.42 -14.81
N LEU A 41 -7.17 2.26 -14.48
CA LEU A 41 -6.83 3.45 -15.24
C LEU A 41 -5.74 3.17 -16.28
N ALA A 42 -5.82 3.90 -17.40
CA ALA A 42 -4.79 3.95 -18.42
C ALA A 42 -4.79 5.33 -19.11
N LYS A 43 -3.66 5.73 -19.69
CA LYS A 43 -3.49 6.94 -20.50
C LYS A 43 -3.82 6.68 -21.98
N SER A 44 -3.85 5.41 -22.40
CA SER A 44 -4.21 4.99 -23.75
C SER A 44 -4.94 3.64 -23.75
N ASP A 45 -5.70 3.36 -24.81
CA ASP A 45 -6.34 2.06 -25.02
C ASP A 45 -5.30 0.92 -25.18
N GLU A 46 -4.12 1.24 -25.71
CA GLU A 46 -3.00 0.31 -25.84
C GLU A 46 -2.47 -0.11 -24.46
N ASP A 47 -2.26 0.85 -23.56
CA ASP A 47 -1.84 0.60 -22.18
C ASP A 47 -2.88 -0.23 -21.42
N LEU A 48 -4.17 0.11 -21.57
CA LEU A 48 -5.27 -0.63 -20.94
C LEU A 48 -5.30 -2.08 -21.44
N THR A 49 -5.22 -2.27 -22.76
CA THR A 49 -5.19 -3.59 -23.38
C THR A 49 -3.98 -4.40 -22.90
N TRP A 50 -2.81 -3.76 -22.80
CA TRP A 50 -1.60 -4.41 -22.31
C TRP A 50 -1.75 -4.84 -20.86
N LEU A 51 -2.22 -3.96 -19.97
CA LEU A 51 -2.47 -4.26 -18.56
C LEU A 51 -3.40 -5.47 -18.42
N HIS A 52 -4.56 -5.45 -19.09
CA HIS A 52 -5.54 -6.53 -19.02
C HIS A 52 -5.01 -7.85 -19.58
N LYS A 53 -4.29 -7.81 -20.70
CA LYS A 53 -3.65 -9.00 -21.28
C LYS A 53 -2.68 -9.68 -20.30
N HIS A 54 -2.06 -8.89 -19.43
CA HIS A 54 -1.12 -9.38 -18.41
C HIS A 54 -1.76 -9.55 -17.03
N ASN A 55 -3.10 -9.50 -16.90
CA ASN A 55 -3.81 -9.57 -15.63
C ASN A 55 -3.32 -8.53 -14.61
N LEU A 56 -3.02 -7.33 -15.06
CA LEU A 56 -2.62 -6.20 -14.23
C LEU A 56 -3.65 -5.08 -14.34
N ARG A 57 -3.68 -4.22 -13.33
CA ARG A 57 -4.35 -2.92 -13.38
C ARG A 57 -3.50 -1.85 -12.72
N TYR A 58 -3.67 -0.62 -13.19
CA TYR A 58 -3.11 0.57 -12.56
C TYR A 58 -4.24 1.32 -11.85
N ASP A 59 -4.07 1.57 -10.57
CA ASP A 59 -5.06 2.25 -9.72
C ASP A 59 -4.44 3.55 -9.16
N ILE A 60 -5.28 4.53 -8.83
CA ILE A 60 -4.92 5.72 -8.08
C ILE A 60 -5.78 5.82 -6.83
N THR A 61 -5.14 6.08 -5.69
CA THR A 61 -5.81 6.34 -4.41
C THR A 61 -5.50 7.74 -3.91
N VAL A 62 -6.53 8.47 -3.52
CA VAL A 62 -6.45 9.83 -2.95
C VAL A 62 -6.92 9.80 -1.50
N ILE A 63 -6.03 10.10 -0.56
CA ILE A 63 -6.30 10.14 0.87
C ILE A 63 -6.18 11.60 1.35
N PRO A 64 -7.30 12.32 1.56
CA PRO A 64 -7.27 13.69 2.07
C PRO A 64 -6.67 13.77 3.49
N PRO A 65 -6.09 14.90 3.91
CA PRO A 65 -5.56 15.05 5.26
C PRO A 65 -6.69 15.01 6.29
N ARG A 66 -6.59 14.11 7.26
CA ARG A 66 -7.58 13.98 8.33
C ARG A 66 -7.05 13.20 9.52
N THR A 67 -7.55 13.55 10.70
CA THR A 67 -7.46 12.72 11.90
C THR A 67 -8.83 12.13 12.25
N LEU A 68 -8.88 10.84 12.52
CA LEU A 68 -10.05 10.08 12.94
C LEU A 68 -9.91 9.75 14.43
N CYS A 69 -10.50 10.60 15.28
CA CYS A 69 -10.52 10.40 16.74
C CYS A 69 -9.12 10.14 17.35
N GLY A 70 -8.12 10.92 16.91
CA GLY A 70 -6.72 10.83 17.35
C GLY A 70 -5.82 9.97 16.46
N GLU A 71 -6.37 9.14 15.58
CA GLU A 71 -5.62 8.34 14.60
C GLU A 71 -5.45 9.10 13.29
N TRP A 72 -4.32 8.99 12.60
CA TRP A 72 -4.22 9.45 11.20
C TRP A 72 -5.16 8.66 10.30
N VAL A 73 -5.71 9.32 9.27
CA VAL A 73 -6.52 8.63 8.28
C VAL A 73 -5.68 7.62 7.51
N LYS A 74 -6.27 6.44 7.27
CA LYS A 74 -5.59 5.31 6.67
C LYS A 74 -6.50 4.50 5.76
N THR A 75 -5.91 3.66 4.91
CA THR A 75 -6.64 2.61 4.20
C THR A 75 -7.14 1.54 5.17
N LYS A 76 -8.11 0.74 4.73
CA LYS A 76 -8.76 -0.29 5.57
C LYS A 76 -7.80 -1.39 6.06
N GLY A 77 -6.75 -1.65 5.29
CA GLY A 77 -5.81 -2.74 5.54
C GLY A 77 -6.32 -4.09 5.04
N HIS A 78 -5.44 -4.88 4.42
CA HIS A 78 -5.77 -6.22 3.94
C HIS A 78 -4.51 -7.06 3.70
N TYR A 79 -4.70 -8.35 3.45
CA TYR A 79 -3.70 -9.23 2.87
C TYR A 79 -4.07 -9.61 1.43
N HIS A 80 -3.08 -10.07 0.66
CA HIS A 80 -3.32 -10.73 -0.62
C HIS A 80 -3.28 -12.24 -0.47
N PRO A 81 -4.18 -12.98 -1.14
CA PRO A 81 -4.18 -14.44 -1.11
C PRO A 81 -2.93 -14.99 -1.83
N LYS A 82 -2.72 -16.29 -1.69
CA LYS A 82 -1.67 -17.01 -2.39
C LYS A 82 -2.06 -17.27 -3.85
N ASN A 83 -1.10 -17.13 -4.75
CA ASN A 83 -1.20 -17.57 -6.14
C ASN A 83 -1.17 -19.12 -6.23
N PRO A 84 -1.34 -19.72 -7.42
CA PRO A 84 -1.29 -21.18 -7.60
C PRO A 84 0.02 -21.84 -7.16
N ALA A 85 1.14 -21.10 -7.13
CA ALA A 85 2.42 -21.57 -6.62
C ALA A 85 2.55 -21.49 -5.08
N GLY A 86 1.52 -21.01 -4.39
CA GLY A 86 1.48 -20.91 -2.93
C GLY A 86 2.16 -19.68 -2.34
N ILE A 87 2.46 -18.67 -3.16
CA ILE A 87 3.10 -17.41 -2.78
C ILE A 87 2.09 -16.26 -2.85
N GLY A 88 2.01 -15.42 -1.82
CA GLY A 88 1.14 -14.23 -1.83
C GLY A 88 1.41 -13.28 -3.00
N TYR A 89 0.36 -12.71 -3.58
CA TYR A 89 0.53 -11.68 -4.61
C TYR A 89 1.19 -10.42 -4.03
N PRO A 90 2.27 -9.89 -4.63
CA PRO A 90 2.83 -8.62 -4.25
C PRO A 90 2.07 -7.45 -4.89
N GLU A 91 2.43 -6.24 -4.48
CA GLU A 91 1.91 -4.99 -5.03
C GLU A 91 3.01 -3.93 -5.01
N VAL A 92 2.99 -3.02 -5.98
CA VAL A 92 3.91 -1.88 -6.03
C VAL A 92 3.13 -0.58 -6.05
N TYR A 93 3.57 0.37 -5.24
CA TYR A 93 3.03 1.71 -5.12
C TYR A 93 4.05 2.75 -5.60
N GLU A 94 3.55 3.88 -6.09
CA GLU A 94 4.27 5.14 -6.27
C GLU A 94 3.55 6.25 -5.50
N VAL A 95 4.27 7.09 -4.77
CA VAL A 95 3.69 8.32 -4.20
C VAL A 95 3.72 9.41 -5.27
N LEU A 96 2.55 9.86 -5.72
CA LEU A 96 2.42 10.92 -6.74
C LEU A 96 2.42 12.32 -6.13
N GLU A 97 1.87 12.47 -4.92
CA GLU A 97 1.79 13.73 -4.20
C GLU A 97 1.76 13.48 -2.69
N GLY A 98 2.40 14.37 -1.92
CA GLY A 98 2.45 14.29 -0.46
C GLY A 98 3.48 13.28 0.06
N GLN A 99 3.21 12.77 1.25
CA GLN A 99 4.01 11.78 1.94
C GLN A 99 3.09 10.66 2.44
N GLY A 100 3.50 9.41 2.25
CA GLY A 100 2.77 8.24 2.71
C GLY A 100 3.57 7.42 3.70
N HIS A 101 2.90 6.92 4.73
CA HIS A 101 3.43 5.91 5.64
C HIS A 101 2.75 4.57 5.36
N TYR A 102 3.52 3.52 5.14
CA TYR A 102 3.02 2.18 4.83
C TYR A 102 3.37 1.26 6.00
N LEU A 103 2.37 0.86 6.78
CA LEU A 103 2.54 -0.12 7.83
C LEU A 103 2.34 -1.52 7.23
N LEU A 104 3.43 -2.27 7.12
CA LEU A 104 3.48 -3.64 6.66
C LEU A 104 3.58 -4.58 7.86
N GLN A 105 2.85 -5.69 7.82
CA GLN A 105 2.93 -6.73 8.84
C GLN A 105 2.92 -8.12 8.20
N SER A 106 3.85 -8.98 8.64
CA SER A 106 3.89 -10.36 8.16
C SER A 106 2.63 -11.11 8.63
N ARG A 107 2.17 -12.10 7.87
CA ARG A 107 1.05 -12.98 8.28
C ARG A 107 1.30 -13.72 9.59
N ARG A 108 2.57 -13.90 9.97
CA ARG A 108 2.98 -14.52 11.25
C ARG A 108 3.10 -13.52 12.40
N PHE A 109 2.96 -12.22 12.11
CA PHE A 109 3.11 -11.11 13.04
C PHE A 109 4.50 -11.01 13.70
N ASP A 110 5.50 -11.64 13.08
CA ASP A 110 6.89 -11.68 13.56
C ASP A 110 7.80 -10.60 12.93
N ASP A 111 7.27 -9.83 11.97
CA ASP A 111 7.94 -8.65 11.42
C ASP A 111 6.91 -7.57 11.11
N ILE A 112 7.18 -6.35 11.60
CA ILE A 112 6.35 -5.17 11.42
C ILE A 112 7.26 -4.03 10.95
N VAL A 113 6.89 -3.42 9.82
CA VAL A 113 7.70 -2.41 9.14
C VAL A 113 6.86 -1.20 8.85
N MET A 114 7.33 -0.02 9.22
CA MET A 114 6.80 1.25 8.74
C MET A 114 7.72 1.76 7.65
N VAL A 115 7.19 1.93 6.44
CA VAL A 115 7.91 2.52 5.31
C VAL A 115 7.43 3.95 5.12
N SER A 116 8.31 4.93 5.25
CA SER A 116 8.03 6.33 4.88
C SER A 116 8.44 6.58 3.43
N ALA A 117 7.55 7.18 2.64
CA ALA A 117 7.76 7.45 1.22
C ALA A 117 7.27 8.86 0.86
N ASP A 118 8.08 9.59 0.11
CA ASP A 118 7.76 10.93 -0.40
C ASP A 118 7.43 10.87 -1.90
N LYS A 119 6.97 11.99 -2.48
CA LYS A 119 6.68 12.08 -3.92
C LYS A 119 7.83 11.52 -4.78
N GLY A 120 7.48 10.60 -5.67
CA GLY A 120 8.38 9.90 -6.60
C GLY A 120 8.95 8.59 -6.06
N ASP A 121 8.76 8.29 -4.76
CA ASP A 121 9.23 7.04 -4.18
C ASP A 121 8.33 5.87 -4.57
N LEU A 122 8.98 4.71 -4.76
CA LEU A 122 8.32 3.43 -4.98
C LEU A 122 8.35 2.58 -3.71
N VAL A 123 7.22 1.96 -3.39
CA VAL A 123 7.06 1.06 -2.25
C VAL A 123 6.54 -0.29 -2.73
N ILE A 124 7.23 -1.38 -2.38
CA ILE A 124 6.74 -2.73 -2.65
C ILE A 124 6.13 -3.34 -1.40
N ILE A 125 4.93 -3.89 -1.57
CA ILE A 125 4.31 -4.79 -0.63
C ILE A 125 4.73 -6.22 -1.02
N PRO A 126 5.54 -6.89 -0.21
CA PRO A 126 6.05 -8.21 -0.53
C PRO A 126 5.01 -9.31 -0.25
N PRO A 127 5.19 -10.50 -0.85
CA PRO A 127 4.37 -11.67 -0.53
C PRO A 127 4.32 -11.94 0.98
N GLU A 128 3.18 -12.43 1.46
CA GLU A 128 2.92 -12.77 2.88
C GLU A 128 2.90 -11.57 3.85
N TYR A 129 2.92 -10.33 3.35
CA TYR A 129 2.66 -9.14 4.14
C TYR A 129 1.27 -8.58 3.84
N GLY A 130 0.61 -8.10 4.88
CA GLY A 130 -0.53 -7.21 4.75
C GLY A 130 -0.06 -5.78 4.96
N HIS A 131 -0.82 -4.82 4.46
CA HIS A 131 -0.42 -3.42 4.48
C HIS A 131 -1.58 -2.47 4.76
N VAL A 132 -1.23 -1.35 5.36
CA VAL A 132 -2.06 -0.16 5.52
C VAL A 132 -1.26 1.02 5.01
N THR A 133 -1.90 1.91 4.26
CA THR A 133 -1.30 3.21 3.91
C THR A 133 -1.97 4.31 4.72
N ILE A 134 -1.15 5.19 5.27
CA ILE A 134 -1.51 6.23 6.21
C ILE A 134 -1.10 7.57 5.58
N ASN A 135 -1.99 8.57 5.65
CA ASN A 135 -1.62 9.95 5.36
C ASN A 135 -1.25 10.64 6.70
N PRO A 136 0.04 10.88 6.97
CA PRO A 136 0.52 11.45 8.22
C PRO A 136 0.43 13.00 8.26
N SER A 137 -0.39 13.62 7.40
CA SER A 137 -0.48 15.07 7.28
C SER A 137 -1.81 15.66 7.78
N GLN A 138 -1.73 16.86 8.35
CA GLN A 138 -2.91 17.68 8.70
C GLN A 138 -3.42 18.53 7.55
N ASN A 139 -2.61 18.79 6.53
CA ASN A 139 -2.91 19.80 5.51
C ASN A 139 -2.55 19.40 4.08
N ALA A 140 -1.88 18.26 3.88
CA ALA A 140 -1.52 17.75 2.56
C ALA A 140 -2.31 16.49 2.22
N THR A 141 -2.82 16.43 1.00
CA THR A 141 -3.41 15.22 0.44
C THR A 141 -2.29 14.26 0.04
N LEU A 142 -2.45 12.99 0.39
CA LEU A 142 -1.62 11.91 -0.14
C LEU A 142 -2.29 11.37 -1.40
N VAL A 143 -1.54 11.32 -2.49
CA VAL A 143 -1.94 10.66 -3.72
C VAL A 143 -0.91 9.60 -4.03
N MET A 144 -1.38 8.39 -4.30
CA MET A 144 -0.53 7.29 -4.70
C MET A 144 -1.14 6.53 -5.87
N ALA A 145 -0.28 5.97 -6.70
CA ALA A 145 -0.64 4.97 -7.68
C ALA A 145 -0.19 3.59 -7.24
N ASN A 146 -0.80 2.55 -7.77
CA ASN A 146 -0.33 1.18 -7.63
C ASN A 146 -0.57 0.36 -8.89
N ILE A 147 0.34 -0.59 -9.17
CA ILE A 147 0.09 -1.68 -10.12
C ILE A 147 -0.03 -2.97 -9.32
N VAL A 148 -1.10 -3.70 -9.61
CA VAL A 148 -1.46 -4.92 -8.88
C VAL A 148 -2.07 -5.95 -9.83
N SER A 149 -1.97 -7.23 -9.46
CA SER A 149 -2.63 -8.31 -10.20
C SER A 149 -4.15 -8.22 -10.07
N CYS A 150 -4.84 -8.46 -11.18
CA CYS A 150 -6.30 -8.65 -11.26
C CYS A 150 -6.73 -10.09 -10.91
N ALA A 151 -5.79 -11.00 -10.68
CA ALA A 151 -6.06 -12.41 -10.42
C ALA A 151 -6.45 -12.71 -8.97
N PHE A 152 -6.68 -11.69 -8.14
CA PHE A 152 -7.05 -11.86 -6.73
C PHE A 152 -8.04 -10.82 -6.21
N GLU A 153 -8.67 -11.17 -5.10
CA GLU A 153 -9.46 -10.28 -4.26
C GLU A 153 -8.80 -10.11 -2.88
N SER A 154 -8.84 -8.90 -2.33
CA SER A 154 -8.21 -8.57 -1.06
C SER A 154 -8.88 -9.28 0.13
N GLU A 155 -8.07 -9.83 1.05
CA GLU A 155 -8.52 -10.45 2.29
C GLU A 155 -8.61 -9.42 3.42
N TYR A 156 -9.77 -8.77 3.59
CA TYR A 156 -9.99 -7.78 4.66
C TYR A 156 -10.27 -8.40 6.04
N GLY A 157 -10.79 -9.63 6.07
CA GLY A 157 -11.25 -10.30 7.29
C GLY A 157 -10.23 -10.35 8.44
N PRO A 158 -8.94 -10.63 8.21
CA PRO A 158 -7.92 -10.58 9.26
C PRO A 158 -7.82 -9.21 9.94
N TYR A 159 -7.83 -8.11 9.18
CA TYR A 159 -7.76 -6.76 9.74
C TYR A 159 -9.03 -6.42 10.52
N GLU A 160 -10.20 -6.81 10.02
CA GLU A 160 -11.46 -6.61 10.76
C GLU A 160 -11.48 -7.41 12.08
N LYS A 161 -11.03 -8.67 12.05
CA LYS A 161 -10.94 -9.54 13.22
C LYS A 161 -10.05 -8.96 14.32
N TYR A 162 -8.93 -8.36 13.95
CA TYR A 162 -7.99 -7.75 14.90
C TYR A 162 -8.21 -6.25 15.08
N HIS A 163 -9.31 -5.69 14.58
CA HIS A 163 -9.64 -4.28 14.69
C HIS A 163 -8.61 -3.31 14.09
N GLY A 164 -7.97 -3.70 12.99
CA GLY A 164 -6.97 -2.90 12.27
C GLY A 164 -5.64 -3.61 12.19
N GLY A 165 -4.58 -2.85 11.93
CA GLY A 165 -3.22 -3.38 11.83
C GLY A 165 -2.58 -3.60 13.21
N ALA A 166 -1.36 -4.13 13.21
CA ALA A 166 -0.57 -4.39 14.40
C ALA A 166 -0.32 -3.13 15.25
N TYR A 167 -0.28 -1.96 14.60
CA TYR A 167 -0.11 -0.66 15.24
C TYR A 167 -1.05 0.37 14.60
N TYR A 168 -1.41 1.39 15.38
CA TYR A 168 -2.13 2.58 14.93
C TYR A 168 -1.21 3.78 15.00
N GLU A 169 -1.10 4.53 13.91
CA GLU A 169 -0.33 5.78 13.90
C GLU A 169 -1.21 6.93 14.38
N MET A 170 -0.86 7.50 15.53
CA MET A 170 -1.65 8.54 16.19
C MET A 170 -1.13 9.92 15.80
N SER A 171 -2.03 10.90 15.70
CA SER A 171 -1.70 12.26 15.27
C SER A 171 -0.89 13.08 16.27
N ASN A 172 -0.68 12.55 17.48
CA ASN A 172 0.21 13.12 18.49
C ASN A 172 1.65 12.58 18.41
N GLY A 173 1.97 11.82 17.34
CA GLY A 173 3.30 11.25 17.12
C GLY A 173 3.54 9.90 17.80
N LEU A 174 2.55 9.34 18.50
CA LEU A 174 2.67 8.02 19.09
C LEU A 174 2.28 6.92 18.10
N LEU A 175 3.04 5.82 18.12
CA LEU A 175 2.65 4.59 17.47
C LEU A 175 2.06 3.63 18.51
N ARG A 176 0.74 3.46 18.49
CA ARG A 176 0.01 2.71 19.52
C ARG A 176 -0.10 1.25 19.11
N LYS A 177 0.49 0.34 19.89
CA LYS A 177 0.37 -1.11 19.71
C LYS A 177 -1.10 -1.54 19.81
N ASN A 178 -1.55 -2.34 18.86
CA ASN A 178 -2.89 -2.91 18.88
C ASN A 178 -2.93 -4.14 19.80
N SER A 179 -3.69 -4.03 20.89
CA SER A 179 -3.82 -5.07 21.91
C SER A 179 -4.62 -6.31 21.47
N ARG A 180 -5.24 -6.27 20.28
CA ARG A 180 -5.93 -7.43 19.70
C ARG A 180 -4.97 -8.45 19.10
N TYR A 181 -3.78 -8.02 18.71
CA TYR A 181 -2.72 -8.92 18.28
C TYR A 181 -2.01 -9.52 19.50
N PRO A 182 -1.38 -10.71 19.33
CA PRO A 182 -0.54 -11.30 20.36
C PRO A 182 0.75 -10.48 20.56
N GLU A 183 1.82 -11.11 21.04
CA GLU A 183 3.11 -10.47 21.17
C GLU A 183 3.65 -10.00 19.82
N LEU A 184 3.53 -8.70 19.55
CA LEU A 184 4.12 -8.04 18.38
C LEU A 184 5.56 -7.57 18.67
N PRO A 185 6.48 -7.72 17.71
CA PRO A 185 7.81 -7.12 17.78
C PRO A 185 7.74 -5.59 17.65
N GLN A 186 8.84 -4.91 17.94
CA GLN A 186 8.96 -3.48 17.67
C GLN A 186 8.90 -3.20 16.16
N VAL A 187 8.32 -2.05 15.81
CA VAL A 187 8.23 -1.61 14.42
C VAL A 187 9.60 -1.15 13.93
N ARG A 188 10.04 -1.70 12.80
CA ARG A 188 11.21 -1.22 12.08
C ARG A 188 10.79 -0.06 11.18
N ASN A 189 11.42 1.09 11.33
CA ASN A 189 11.17 2.24 10.46
C ASN A 189 12.23 2.26 9.36
N ILE A 190 11.79 2.30 8.11
CA ILE A 190 12.67 2.41 6.94
C ILE A 190 12.14 3.48 5.98
N GLY A 191 13.02 4.08 5.20
CA GLY A 191 12.61 4.89 4.05
C GLY A 191 12.34 4.01 2.84
N ALA A 192 11.46 4.46 1.96
CA ALA A 192 11.30 3.85 0.65
C ALA A 192 12.66 3.77 -0.06
N THR A 193 13.00 2.57 -0.52
CA THR A 193 14.28 2.33 -1.19
C THR A 193 14.02 1.44 -2.38
N CYS A 194 14.41 1.91 -3.57
CA CYS A 194 14.34 1.15 -4.80
C CYS A 194 15.71 1.18 -5.47
N VAL A 195 16.31 0.00 -5.69
CA VAL A 195 17.66 -0.10 -6.26
C VAL A 195 17.57 -0.17 -7.78
N ALA A 196 17.55 0.98 -8.44
CA ALA A 196 17.44 1.13 -9.90
C ALA A 196 18.48 0.32 -10.69
N ASP A 197 19.69 0.17 -10.16
CA ASP A 197 20.76 -0.63 -10.80
C ASP A 197 20.46 -2.13 -10.79
N LYS A 198 19.60 -2.59 -9.88
CA LYS A 198 19.32 -4.01 -9.67
C LYS A 198 17.97 -4.43 -10.22
N TYR A 199 16.97 -3.55 -10.22
CA TYR A 199 15.60 -3.89 -10.58
C TYR A 199 15.00 -2.90 -11.58
N THR A 200 14.48 -3.42 -12.69
CA THR A 200 13.97 -2.59 -13.81
C THR A 200 12.78 -1.72 -13.40
N PHE A 201 11.90 -2.21 -12.52
CA PHE A 201 10.74 -1.43 -12.04
C PHE A 201 11.12 -0.26 -11.11
N CYS A 202 12.39 -0.15 -10.71
CA CYS A 202 12.88 1.00 -9.94
C CYS A 202 13.31 2.17 -10.83
N LYS A 203 13.14 2.08 -12.16
CA LYS A 203 13.65 3.05 -13.12
C LYS A 203 12.55 3.99 -13.60
N GLY A 204 12.37 5.09 -12.88
CA GLY A 204 11.43 6.15 -13.24
C GLY A 204 10.02 5.93 -12.67
N PRO A 205 9.03 6.68 -13.17
CA PRO A 205 7.65 6.61 -12.68
C PRO A 205 7.03 5.23 -12.92
N LEU A 206 6.18 4.76 -12.01
CA LEU A 206 5.58 3.43 -12.08
C LEU A 206 4.77 3.23 -13.37
N TYR A 207 4.07 4.28 -13.81
CA TYR A 207 3.30 4.24 -15.07
C TYR A 207 4.18 3.92 -16.28
N SER A 208 5.46 4.33 -16.28
CA SER A 208 6.37 4.12 -17.41
C SER A 208 6.76 2.64 -17.62
N HIS A 209 6.41 1.77 -16.68
CA HIS A 209 6.66 0.32 -16.78
C HIS A 209 5.55 -0.46 -17.48
N ILE A 210 4.42 0.19 -17.79
CA ILE A 210 3.39 -0.43 -18.63
C ILE A 210 3.98 -0.69 -20.02
N GLY A 211 3.81 -1.91 -20.54
CA GLY A 211 4.50 -2.37 -21.75
C GLY A 211 5.78 -3.17 -21.48
N ASN A 212 6.28 -3.19 -20.24
CA ASN A 212 7.51 -3.88 -19.86
C ASN A 212 7.23 -5.10 -18.97
N GLU A 213 7.24 -6.29 -19.56
CA GLU A 213 7.02 -7.55 -18.83
C GLU A 213 8.11 -7.80 -17.78
N ASP A 214 9.39 -7.60 -18.13
CA ASP A 214 10.51 -7.81 -17.19
C ASP A 214 10.39 -6.96 -15.91
N ALA A 215 9.77 -5.78 -16.02
CA ALA A 215 9.52 -4.91 -14.87
C ALA A 215 8.33 -5.35 -14.02
N LEU A 216 7.29 -5.97 -14.59
CA LEU A 216 5.99 -6.15 -13.92
C LEU A 216 5.56 -7.60 -13.72
N SER A 217 6.20 -8.59 -14.36
CA SER A 217 5.82 -10.01 -14.26
C SER A 217 5.85 -10.55 -12.83
N PHE A 218 6.66 -9.95 -11.93
CA PHE A 218 6.70 -10.35 -10.53
C PHE A 218 5.36 -10.18 -9.80
N LEU A 219 4.47 -9.32 -10.30
CA LEU A 219 3.14 -9.08 -9.74
C LEU A 219 2.20 -10.27 -9.91
N ASN A 220 2.42 -11.13 -10.91
CA ASN A 220 1.65 -12.36 -11.12
C ASN A 220 2.44 -13.63 -10.75
N PHE A 221 3.77 -13.60 -10.92
CA PHE A 221 4.65 -14.76 -10.74
C PHE A 221 5.75 -14.49 -9.69
N PRO A 222 5.41 -14.07 -8.47
CA PRO A 222 6.39 -13.67 -7.44
C PRO A 222 7.41 -14.76 -7.07
N GLU A 223 7.06 -16.04 -7.25
CA GLU A 223 7.94 -17.18 -7.02
C GLU A 223 9.24 -17.13 -7.85
N ASN A 224 9.20 -16.46 -9.01
CA ASN A 224 10.36 -16.29 -9.88
C ASN A 224 11.26 -15.10 -9.47
N TYR A 225 10.82 -14.28 -8.50
CA TYR A 225 11.43 -13.00 -8.15
C TYR A 225 11.68 -12.82 -6.64
N LEU A 226 11.63 -13.91 -5.86
CA LEU A 226 11.77 -13.87 -4.39
C LEU A 226 12.95 -13.04 -3.83
N PRO A 227 14.14 -12.99 -4.49
CA PRO A 227 15.24 -12.15 -4.00
C PRO A 227 14.93 -10.64 -3.97
N VAL A 228 14.03 -10.15 -4.84
CA VAL A 228 13.61 -8.74 -4.91
C VAL A 228 13.03 -8.31 -3.56
N PHE A 229 12.07 -9.07 -3.06
CA PHE A 229 11.31 -8.74 -1.84
C PHE A 229 12.15 -8.80 -0.57
N SER A 230 13.08 -9.77 -0.51
CA SER A 230 13.94 -9.95 0.67
C SER A 230 14.87 -8.76 0.90
N VAL A 231 15.38 -8.17 -0.18
CA VAL A 231 16.31 -7.03 -0.13
C VAL A 231 15.59 -5.76 0.35
N LEU A 232 14.35 -5.56 -0.09
CA LEU A 232 13.56 -4.38 0.22
C LEU A 232 13.10 -4.32 1.67
N LEU A 233 12.96 -5.48 2.33
CA LEU A 233 12.65 -5.53 3.77
C LEU A 233 13.89 -5.59 4.68
N LYS A 234 15.02 -6.12 4.19
CA LYS A 234 16.21 -6.42 5.00
C LYS A 234 17.38 -5.43 4.86
N ASN A 235 17.38 -4.55 3.85
CA ASN A 235 18.38 -3.48 3.75
C ASN A 235 18.19 -2.45 4.86
N LEU A 236 19.15 -2.13 5.72
CA LEU A 236 20.14 -2.90 6.48
C LEU A 236 20.59 -1.85 7.50
N VAL A 237 20.62 -2.18 8.79
CA VAL A 237 21.25 -1.35 9.80
C VAL A 237 22.68 -1.02 9.33
N GLN A 238 22.99 0.26 9.13
CA GLN A 238 24.34 0.76 9.35
C GLN A 238 24.31 1.49 10.69
N PRO A 239 25.04 1.00 11.70
CA PRO A 239 25.16 1.70 12.97
C PRO A 239 25.95 3.00 12.74
N ARG A 240 25.57 4.05 13.46
CA ARG A 240 26.54 5.00 13.98
C ARG A 240 26.59 4.82 15.49
#